data_AF-A0A3B0WTJ0-F1
#
_entry.id   AF-A0A3B0WTJ0-F1
#
_cell.length_a   1.000
_cell.length_b   1.000
_cell.length_c   1.000
_cell.angle_alpha   90.00
_cell.angle_beta   90.00
_cell.angle_gamma   90.00
#
_symmetry.space_group_name_H-M   'P 1'
#
loop_
_entity.id
_entity.type
_entity.pdbx_description
1 polymer ?
#
loop_
_entity_poly.entity_id
_entity_poly.type
_entity_poly.pdbx_seq_one_letter_code
_entity_poly.pdbx_strand_id
1 'polypeptide(L)'
;MSVLHLSGLALFFSALSLFLFQMLWLRLLGFSESTESATILIAFFSAVILGALLAQWRLRKGDLGLKGFAFSQLIVAVSAVLLLPMLVSPEHIVTLSPSQRIASWDGFLTVFVIALIPAVASGMAFPFLAAWLSRIQPKPSPIGYLYFIFICGALIATLLGGLYILPTFGLKGAIYFAAGYNLIAAFIAYTLLNLVRQNTAIKTSPPEAPLLSKLNSPCTPPIKNGSNPTFLHSLKWLVILGSISFIWMGSEVILSKYISLYAGSTLFSFTIILATSLAGVALGAGLLHYRQTKINLNTNTLFILLIALFIALNITRLLLSYAPQLYNDSHYLGELLNHTDSLWFALMVFLPSVLFGAILSLALSLYCQETRAIQQNFGFAYGLYLLCAMGGAIITVLWLIPTLGSHNTLLILTLTPVL
;
A
#
# COMPACT_ATOMS: atom_id res chain seq x y z
N MET A 1 -2.54 -0.85 26.06
CA MET A 1 -2.14 -1.38 24.74
C MET A 1 -0.64 -1.17 24.55
N SER A 2 0.08 -2.13 23.95
CA SER A 2 1.50 -1.92 23.65
C SER A 2 1.70 -0.94 22.49
N VAL A 3 2.87 -0.29 22.42
CA VAL A 3 3.24 0.69 21.38
C VAL A 3 3.02 0.14 19.96
N LEU A 4 3.30 -1.16 19.76
CA LEU A 4 3.06 -1.88 18.51
C LEU A 4 1.59 -1.80 18.06
N HIS A 5 0.66 -2.16 18.94
CA HIS A 5 -0.78 -2.20 18.60
C HIS A 5 -1.35 -0.81 18.33
N LEU A 6 -0.95 0.20 19.12
CA LEU A 6 -1.38 1.58 18.87
C LEU A 6 -0.83 2.11 17.54
N SER A 7 0.41 1.76 17.19
CA SER A 7 0.99 2.13 15.89
C SER A 7 0.24 1.44 14.76
N GLY A 8 -0.04 0.13 14.89
CA GLY A 8 -0.90 -0.60 13.96
C GLY A 8 -2.26 0.07 13.79
N LEU A 9 -2.93 0.41 14.89
CA LEU A 9 -4.24 1.07 14.86
C LEU A 9 -4.20 2.43 14.16
N ALA A 10 -3.17 3.26 14.43
CA ALA A 10 -3.00 4.54 13.74
C ALA A 10 -2.84 4.33 12.22
N LEU A 11 -2.05 3.33 11.82
CA LEU A 11 -1.84 2.99 10.42
C LEU A 11 -3.08 2.42 9.75
N PHE A 12 -3.88 1.64 10.48
CA PHE A 12 -5.16 1.10 10.02
C PHE A 12 -6.12 2.22 9.60
N PHE A 13 -6.29 3.24 10.43
CA PHE A 13 -7.15 4.39 10.10
C PHE A 13 -6.57 5.25 8.96
N SER A 14 -5.25 5.39 8.89
CA SER A 14 -4.60 6.04 7.75
C SER A 14 -4.86 5.29 6.44
N ALA A 15 -4.78 3.95 6.46
CA ALA A 15 -5.08 3.10 5.32
C ALA A 15 -6.57 3.16 4.92
N LEU A 16 -7.47 3.18 5.91
CA LEU A 16 -8.90 3.39 5.68
C LEU A 16 -9.14 4.66 4.87
N SER A 17 -8.54 5.76 5.29
CA SER A 17 -8.67 7.03 4.58
C SER A 17 -8.04 7.00 3.18
N LEU A 18 -6.83 6.44 3.04
CA LEU A 18 -6.10 6.42 1.76
C LEU A 18 -6.92 5.70 0.67
N PHE A 19 -7.47 4.53 0.99
CA PHE A 19 -8.24 3.74 0.04
C PHE A 19 -9.64 4.33 -0.22
N LEU A 20 -10.26 5.00 0.76
CA LEU A 20 -11.46 5.79 0.49
C LEU A 20 -11.17 6.95 -0.47
N PHE A 21 -10.05 7.66 -0.31
CA PHE A 21 -9.65 8.68 -1.26
C PHE A 21 -9.40 8.09 -2.65
N GLN A 22 -8.71 6.95 -2.75
CA GLN A 22 -8.52 6.27 -4.03
C GLN A 22 -9.85 6.02 -4.76
N MET A 23 -10.88 5.53 -4.04
CA MET A 23 -12.22 5.33 -4.61
C MET A 23 -12.93 6.63 -4.98
N LEU A 24 -12.78 7.67 -4.17
CA LEU A 24 -13.35 8.99 -4.42
C LEU A 24 -12.76 9.61 -5.69
N TRP A 25 -11.45 9.53 -5.86
CA TRP A 25 -10.75 10.04 -7.03
C TRP A 25 -11.21 9.34 -8.30
N LEU A 26 -11.36 8.01 -8.27
CA LEU A 26 -11.90 7.25 -9.40
C LEU A 26 -13.31 7.72 -9.81
N ARG A 27 -14.17 8.07 -8.84
CA ARG A 27 -15.54 8.55 -9.14
C ARG A 27 -15.61 10.00 -9.57
N LEU A 28 -14.84 10.89 -8.95
CA LEU A 28 -14.85 12.32 -9.28
C LEU A 28 -14.35 12.57 -10.71
N LEU A 29 -13.44 11.72 -11.17
CA LEU A 29 -12.72 11.89 -12.41
C LEU A 29 -13.14 10.89 -13.50
N GLY A 30 -13.97 9.90 -13.17
CA GLY A 30 -14.59 8.97 -14.13
C GLY A 30 -15.74 9.56 -14.96
N PHE A 31 -15.89 10.89 -15.00
CA PHE A 31 -16.87 11.60 -15.82
C PHE A 31 -16.40 11.88 -17.26
N SER A 32 -15.19 11.47 -17.64
CA SER A 32 -14.68 11.60 -19.00
C SER A 32 -14.32 10.25 -19.62
N GLU A 33 -14.26 10.23 -20.95
CA GLU A 33 -14.07 9.04 -21.78
C GLU A 33 -12.92 8.13 -21.30
N SER A 34 -13.02 6.84 -21.63
CA SER A 34 -12.29 5.72 -21.01
C SER A 34 -10.76 5.87 -20.87
N THR A 35 -10.10 6.69 -21.69
CA THR A 35 -8.65 6.95 -21.65
C THR A 35 -8.22 7.89 -20.52
N GLU A 36 -9.08 8.79 -20.06
CA GLU A 36 -8.72 9.78 -19.03
C GLU A 36 -8.67 9.16 -17.62
N SER A 37 -9.56 8.21 -17.32
CA SER A 37 -9.61 7.54 -16.01
C SER A 37 -8.27 6.87 -15.60
N ALA A 38 -7.53 6.34 -16.57
CA ALA A 38 -6.24 5.68 -16.33
C ALA A 38 -5.14 6.69 -15.98
N THR A 39 -5.07 7.84 -16.65
CA THR A 39 -4.04 8.87 -16.39
C THR A 39 -4.18 9.44 -14.99
N ILE A 40 -5.41 9.59 -14.52
CA ILE A 40 -5.76 10.05 -13.17
C ILE A 40 -5.24 9.10 -12.09
N LEU A 41 -5.47 7.80 -12.27
CA LEU A 41 -5.03 6.79 -11.31
C LEU A 41 -3.50 6.75 -11.22
N ILE A 42 -2.83 6.87 -12.37
CA ILE A 42 -1.37 7.00 -12.44
C ILE A 42 -0.92 8.25 -11.70
N ALA A 43 -1.63 9.36 -11.83
CA ALA A 43 -1.29 10.61 -11.19
C ALA A 43 -1.50 10.55 -9.66
N PHE A 44 -2.57 9.90 -9.19
CA PHE A 44 -2.80 9.63 -7.77
C PHE A 44 -1.70 8.75 -7.16
N PHE A 45 -1.38 7.61 -7.79
CA PHE A 45 -0.31 6.74 -7.28
C PHE A 45 1.07 7.39 -7.38
N SER A 46 1.32 8.19 -8.42
CA SER A 46 2.53 9.04 -8.52
C SER A 46 2.65 9.98 -7.32
N ALA A 47 1.56 10.61 -6.90
CA ALA A 47 1.55 11.47 -5.72
C ALA A 47 1.85 10.69 -4.43
N VAL A 48 1.29 9.50 -4.26
CA VAL A 48 1.59 8.61 -3.11
C VAL A 48 3.08 8.20 -3.11
N ILE A 49 3.64 7.85 -4.27
CA ILE A 49 5.07 7.54 -4.45
C ILE A 49 5.94 8.73 -4.06
N LEU A 50 5.61 9.94 -4.54
CA LEU A 50 6.30 11.17 -4.17
C LEU A 50 6.24 11.41 -2.65
N GLY A 51 5.10 11.13 -2.02
CA GLY A 51 4.93 11.14 -0.58
C GLY A 51 5.92 10.22 0.15
N ALA A 52 6.06 8.98 -0.31
CA ALA A 52 6.99 8.03 0.29
C ALA A 52 8.46 8.50 0.19
N LEU A 53 8.84 9.05 -0.95
CA LEU A 53 10.18 9.61 -1.17
C LEU A 53 10.43 10.89 -0.34
N LEU A 54 9.40 11.74 -0.19
CA LEU A 54 9.48 12.94 0.64
C LEU A 54 9.62 12.60 2.12
N ALA A 55 8.92 11.57 2.60
CA ALA A 55 9.09 11.04 3.94
C ALA A 55 10.52 10.55 4.16
N GLN A 56 11.08 9.81 3.19
CA GLN A 56 12.48 9.38 3.25
C GLN A 56 13.47 10.55 3.33
N TRP A 57 13.27 11.58 2.51
CA TRP A 57 14.10 12.79 2.54
C TRP A 57 14.03 13.50 3.90
N ARG A 58 12.84 13.63 4.50
CA ARG A 58 12.68 14.21 5.84
C ARG A 58 13.32 13.36 6.93
N LEU A 59 13.17 12.02 6.86
CA LEU A 59 13.80 11.09 7.80
C LEU A 59 15.34 11.20 7.78
N ARG A 60 15.96 11.46 6.62
CA ARG A 60 17.41 11.72 6.50
C ARG A 60 17.84 13.04 7.15
N LYS A 61 16.97 14.05 7.16
CA LYS A 61 17.22 15.36 7.79
C LYS A 61 17.02 15.35 9.32
N GLY A 62 16.72 14.20 9.92
CA GLY A 62 16.59 14.07 11.38
C GLY A 62 15.16 14.23 11.90
N ASP A 63 14.14 14.22 11.03
CA ASP A 63 12.75 14.27 11.47
C ASP A 63 12.39 13.04 12.33
N LEU A 64 11.59 13.27 13.37
CA LEU A 64 11.11 12.24 14.29
C LEU A 64 9.94 11.54 13.59
N GLY A 65 10.16 10.32 13.08
CA GLY A 65 9.18 9.61 12.24
C GLY A 65 7.73 9.66 12.76
N LEU A 66 7.49 9.51 14.07
CA LEU A 66 6.12 9.62 14.62
C LEU A 66 5.51 11.04 14.55
N LYS A 67 6.31 12.10 14.73
CA LYS A 67 5.84 13.48 14.54
C LYS A 67 5.54 13.74 13.05
N GLY A 68 6.41 13.26 12.16
CA GLY A 68 6.19 13.31 10.71
C GLY A 68 4.89 12.61 10.30
N PHE A 69 4.62 11.44 10.87
CA PHE A 69 3.36 10.72 10.68
C PHE A 69 2.14 11.53 11.15
N ALA A 70 2.15 12.03 12.40
CA ALA A 70 1.03 12.81 12.93
C ALA A 70 0.75 14.06 12.10
N PHE A 71 1.81 14.78 11.70
CA PHE A 71 1.70 15.96 10.86
C PHE A 71 1.17 15.62 9.45
N SER A 72 1.61 14.50 8.86
CA SER A 72 1.10 14.07 7.56
C SER A 72 -0.39 13.75 7.63
N GLN A 73 -0.86 13.05 8.66
CA GLN A 73 -2.29 12.78 8.84
C GLN A 73 -3.12 14.06 9.01
N LEU A 74 -2.62 15.05 9.76
CA LEU A 74 -3.28 16.34 9.89
C LEU A 74 -3.34 17.10 8.56
N ILE A 75 -2.26 17.09 7.77
CA ILE A 75 -2.28 17.68 6.43
C ILE A 75 -3.36 17.03 5.58
N VAL A 76 -3.45 15.69 5.56
CA VAL A 76 -4.49 14.99 4.78
C VAL A 76 -5.88 15.38 5.27
N ALA A 77 -6.15 15.39 6.58
CA ALA A 77 -7.46 15.76 7.12
C ALA A 77 -7.86 17.20 6.78
N VAL A 78 -6.96 18.17 7.01
CA VAL A 78 -7.22 19.59 6.75
C VAL A 78 -7.36 19.86 5.26
N SER A 79 -6.45 19.34 4.43
CA SER A 79 -6.53 19.50 2.98
C SER A 79 -7.77 18.84 2.41
N ALA A 80 -8.18 17.67 2.92
CA ALA A 80 -9.41 17.02 2.48
C ALA A 80 -10.66 17.82 2.85
N VAL A 81 -10.77 18.37 4.06
CA VAL A 81 -11.95 19.17 4.41
C VAL A 81 -11.98 20.51 3.68
N LEU A 82 -10.82 21.14 3.48
CA LEU A 82 -10.74 22.47 2.88
C LEU A 82 -10.89 22.43 1.35
N LEU A 83 -10.24 21.47 0.70
CA LEU A 83 -10.05 21.50 -0.75
C LEU A 83 -11.01 20.59 -1.52
N LEU A 84 -11.34 19.41 -0.99
CA LEU A 84 -12.16 18.44 -1.71
C LEU A 84 -13.65 18.82 -1.82
N PRO A 85 -14.31 19.50 -0.86
CA PRO A 85 -15.68 19.98 -1.04
C PRO A 85 -15.81 21.02 -2.15
N MET A 86 -14.78 21.87 -2.36
CA MET A 86 -14.72 22.80 -3.49
C MET A 86 -14.70 22.07 -4.85
N LEU A 87 -14.15 20.85 -4.88
CA LEU A 87 -14.14 19.98 -6.06
C LEU A 87 -15.49 19.30 -6.33
N VAL A 88 -16.31 19.08 -5.29
CA VAL A 88 -17.63 18.41 -5.43
C VAL A 88 -18.73 19.40 -5.83
N SER A 89 -18.50 20.71 -5.68
CA SER A 89 -19.40 21.76 -6.18
C SER A 89 -18.90 22.30 -7.53
N PRO A 90 -19.40 21.80 -8.68
CA PRO A 90 -18.95 22.20 -10.01
C PRO A 90 -19.03 23.72 -10.25
N GLU A 91 -19.96 24.40 -9.59
CA GLU A 91 -20.22 25.84 -9.70
C GLU A 91 -19.01 26.70 -9.32
N HIS A 92 -18.20 26.28 -8.35
CA HIS A 92 -16.99 27.03 -7.93
C HIS A 92 -15.79 26.76 -8.84
N ILE A 93 -15.69 25.56 -9.43
CA ILE A 93 -14.60 25.19 -10.35
C ILE A 93 -14.77 25.92 -11.69
N VAL A 94 -16.01 26.10 -12.15
CA VAL A 94 -16.33 26.87 -13.36
C VAL A 94 -15.90 28.34 -13.23
N THR A 95 -15.94 28.92 -12.03
CA THR A 95 -15.46 30.31 -11.81
C THR A 95 -13.94 30.45 -11.70
N LEU A 96 -13.23 29.37 -11.41
CA LEU A 96 -11.77 29.33 -11.25
C LEU A 96 -11.04 28.86 -12.53
N SER A 97 -11.72 28.18 -13.45
CA SER A 97 -11.14 27.76 -14.73
C SER A 97 -11.25 28.87 -15.79
N PRO A 98 -10.16 29.20 -16.52
CA PRO A 98 -10.17 30.26 -17.55
C PRO A 98 -11.21 30.03 -18.66
N SER A 99 -11.57 28.77 -18.91
CA SER A 99 -12.47 28.34 -19.97
C SER A 99 -13.90 28.04 -19.51
N GLN A 100 -14.20 28.20 -18.20
CA GLN A 100 -15.51 27.94 -17.60
C GLN A 100 -16.09 26.53 -17.88
N ARG A 101 -15.24 25.56 -18.21
CA ARG A 101 -15.63 24.17 -18.45
C ARG A 101 -14.78 23.23 -17.60
N ILE A 102 -15.44 22.35 -16.84
CA ILE A 102 -14.78 21.34 -15.99
C ILE A 102 -14.09 20.28 -16.86
N ALA A 103 -14.66 19.97 -18.03
CA ALA A 103 -14.09 19.07 -19.03
C ALA A 103 -12.98 19.72 -19.89
N SER A 104 -12.38 20.82 -19.44
CA SER A 104 -11.20 21.43 -20.09
C SER A 104 -9.91 20.94 -19.43
N TRP A 105 -8.82 20.95 -20.18
CA TRP A 105 -7.49 20.58 -19.68
C TRP A 105 -7.06 21.42 -18.46
N ASP A 106 -7.49 22.68 -18.40
CA ASP A 106 -7.22 23.59 -17.28
C ASP A 106 -8.01 23.23 -16.00
N GLY A 107 -9.26 22.80 -16.16
CA GLY A 107 -10.10 22.29 -15.06
C GLY A 107 -9.51 21.01 -14.46
N PHE A 108 -9.08 20.08 -15.32
CA PHE A 108 -8.38 18.88 -14.93
C PHE A 108 -7.10 19.17 -14.14
N LEU A 109 -6.25 20.07 -14.65
CA LEU A 109 -4.98 20.43 -14.02
C LEU A 109 -5.21 21.06 -12.62
N THR A 110 -6.23 21.91 -12.50
CA THR A 110 -6.59 22.55 -11.23
C THR A 110 -7.04 21.51 -10.20
N VAL A 111 -7.93 20.61 -10.59
CA VAL A 111 -8.38 19.48 -9.75
C VAL A 111 -7.21 18.59 -9.34
N PHE A 112 -6.30 18.30 -10.28
CA PHE A 112 -5.13 17.48 -10.04
C PHE A 112 -4.15 18.11 -9.05
N VAL A 113 -3.83 19.40 -9.19
CA VAL A 113 -2.93 20.13 -8.27
C VAL A 113 -3.52 20.16 -6.87
N ILE A 114 -4.83 20.37 -6.76
CA ILE A 114 -5.55 20.38 -5.48
C ILE A 114 -5.53 18.97 -4.84
N ALA A 115 -5.71 17.92 -5.64
CA ALA A 115 -5.66 16.52 -5.23
C ALA A 115 -4.26 16.06 -4.77
N LEU A 116 -3.21 16.68 -5.30
CA LEU A 116 -1.83 16.27 -5.08
C LEU A 116 -1.43 16.35 -3.61
N ILE A 117 -1.87 17.40 -2.90
CA ILE A 117 -1.49 17.66 -1.51
C ILE A 117 -1.91 16.52 -0.56
N PRO A 118 -3.21 16.13 -0.48
CA PRO A 118 -3.63 15.02 0.36
C PRO A 118 -3.01 13.69 -0.08
N ALA A 119 -2.84 13.47 -1.39
CA ALA A 119 -2.26 12.23 -1.90
C ALA A 119 -0.77 12.09 -1.50
N VAL A 120 0.04 13.14 -1.68
CA VAL A 120 1.45 13.17 -1.22
C VAL A 120 1.53 12.98 0.30
N ALA A 121 0.72 13.71 1.07
CA ALA A 121 0.75 13.60 2.53
C ALA A 121 0.34 12.20 3.03
N SER A 122 -0.60 11.55 2.36
CA SER A 122 -1.01 10.17 2.69
C SER A 122 0.09 9.15 2.40
N GLY A 123 0.85 9.32 1.31
CA GLY A 123 1.99 8.46 0.97
C GLY A 123 3.16 8.54 1.95
N MET A 124 3.24 9.61 2.75
CA MET A 124 4.28 9.77 3.78
C MET A 124 4.04 8.88 5.02
N ALA A 125 2.79 8.46 5.26
CA ALA A 125 2.35 7.84 6.50
C ALA A 125 3.11 6.53 6.82
N PHE A 126 3.10 5.60 5.87
CA PHE A 126 3.67 4.27 6.08
C PHE A 126 5.19 4.32 6.33
N PRO A 127 6.02 5.02 5.53
CA PRO A 127 7.46 5.14 5.79
C PRO A 127 7.79 5.77 7.14
N PHE A 128 7.07 6.83 7.54
CA PHE A 128 7.32 7.52 8.80
C PHE A 128 7.11 6.62 10.02
N LEU A 129 5.98 5.91 10.03
CA LEU A 129 5.65 5.02 11.13
C LEU A 129 6.54 3.77 11.14
N ALA A 130 6.82 3.19 9.96
CA ALA A 130 7.72 2.06 9.84
C ALA A 130 9.15 2.38 10.31
N ALA A 131 9.69 3.54 9.92
CA ALA A 131 11.01 3.98 10.33
C ALA A 131 11.10 4.26 11.84
N TRP A 132 10.04 4.85 12.42
CA TRP A 132 9.99 5.10 13.85
C TRP A 132 9.86 3.81 14.67
N LEU A 133 8.93 2.92 14.30
CA LEU A 133 8.67 1.69 15.04
C LEU A 133 9.84 0.71 14.95
N SER A 134 10.49 0.60 13.78
CA SER A 134 11.70 -0.23 13.60
C SER A 134 12.89 0.23 14.46
N ARG A 135 12.94 1.51 14.85
CA ARG A 135 13.96 2.02 15.78
C ARG A 135 13.69 1.62 17.23
N ILE A 136 12.42 1.52 17.62
CA ILE A 136 12.01 1.21 19.01
C ILE A 136 11.94 -0.30 19.23
N GLN A 137 11.47 -1.04 18.23
CA GLN A 137 11.30 -2.50 18.27
C GLN A 137 11.98 -3.13 17.05
N PRO A 138 13.30 -3.40 17.11
CA PRO A 138 14.04 -3.92 15.96
C PRO A 138 13.81 -5.40 15.68
N LYS A 139 13.41 -6.20 16.69
CA LYS A 139 13.18 -7.65 16.56
C LYS A 139 11.96 -8.11 17.35
N PRO A 140 11.08 -8.96 16.76
CA PRO A 140 10.97 -9.21 15.32
C PRO A 140 10.66 -7.91 14.56
N SER A 141 10.93 -7.88 13.25
CA SER A 141 10.71 -6.66 12.45
C SER A 141 9.22 -6.29 12.47
N PRO A 142 8.86 -5.04 12.84
CA PRO A 142 7.47 -4.64 12.98
C PRO A 142 6.81 -4.37 11.62
N ILE A 143 7.58 -4.39 10.53
CA ILE A 143 7.12 -3.99 9.20
C ILE A 143 6.10 -4.95 8.63
N GLY A 144 6.29 -6.26 8.84
CA GLY A 144 5.30 -7.26 8.43
C GLY A 144 3.95 -7.07 9.11
N TYR A 145 3.95 -6.71 10.40
CA TYR A 145 2.74 -6.35 11.15
C TYR A 145 2.09 -5.07 10.63
N LEU A 146 2.89 -4.02 10.43
CA LEU A 146 2.40 -2.75 9.90
C LEU A 146 1.80 -2.92 8.50
N TYR A 147 2.45 -3.71 7.64
CA TYR A 147 1.93 -4.04 6.31
C TYR A 147 0.63 -4.81 6.39
N PHE A 148 0.55 -5.84 7.25
CA PHE A 148 -0.69 -6.59 7.49
C PHE A 148 -1.85 -5.67 7.89
N ILE A 149 -1.65 -4.85 8.93
CA ILE A 149 -2.69 -3.96 9.45
C ILE A 149 -3.08 -2.87 8.42
N PHE A 150 -2.10 -2.37 7.66
CA PHE A 150 -2.35 -1.43 6.57
C PHE A 150 -3.28 -2.04 5.50
N ILE A 151 -3.02 -3.28 5.07
CA ILE A 151 -3.86 -3.96 4.08
C ILE A 151 -5.24 -4.32 4.66
N CYS A 152 -5.35 -4.66 5.96
CA CYS A 152 -6.66 -4.82 6.60
C CYS A 152 -7.48 -3.52 6.56
N GLY A 153 -6.85 -2.38 6.80
CA GLY A 153 -7.50 -1.07 6.65
C GLY A 153 -7.96 -0.82 5.22
N ALA A 154 -7.11 -1.14 4.23
CA ALA A 154 -7.45 -1.07 2.81
C ALA A 154 -8.65 -1.94 2.42
N LEU A 155 -8.68 -3.18 2.91
CA LEU A 155 -9.77 -4.13 2.67
C LEU A 155 -11.10 -3.60 3.22
N ILE A 156 -11.10 -3.14 4.48
CA ILE A 156 -12.30 -2.60 5.12
C ILE A 156 -12.75 -1.31 4.44
N ALA A 157 -11.80 -0.45 4.02
CA ALA A 157 -12.10 0.73 3.21
C ALA A 157 -12.77 0.35 1.89
N THR A 158 -12.31 -0.72 1.28
CA THR A 158 -12.80 -1.17 -0.02
C THR A 158 -14.25 -1.66 0.09
N LEU A 159 -14.52 -2.49 1.09
CA LEU A 159 -15.86 -3.02 1.36
C LEU A 159 -16.81 -1.92 1.83
N LEU A 160 -16.46 -1.20 2.92
CA LEU A 160 -17.32 -0.16 3.48
C LEU A 160 -17.45 1.03 2.53
N GLY A 161 -16.35 1.45 1.91
CA GLY A 161 -16.33 2.53 0.93
C GLY A 161 -17.22 2.23 -0.25
N GLY A 162 -16.92 1.15 -0.99
CA GLY A 162 -17.61 0.81 -2.23
C GLY A 162 -19.08 0.44 -2.04
N LEU A 163 -19.42 -0.29 -0.97
CA LEU A 163 -20.75 -0.88 -0.78
C LEU A 163 -21.67 -0.10 0.17
N TYR A 164 -21.11 0.70 1.08
CA TYR A 164 -21.92 1.38 2.12
C TYR A 164 -21.76 2.90 2.09
N ILE A 165 -20.56 3.43 2.31
CA ILE A 165 -20.32 4.86 2.51
C ILE A 165 -20.66 5.67 1.26
N LEU A 166 -20.16 5.26 0.09
CA LEU A 166 -20.40 5.97 -1.16
C LEU A 166 -21.88 5.90 -1.60
N PRO A 167 -22.56 4.73 -1.55
CA PRO A 167 -23.98 4.65 -1.87
C PRO A 167 -24.91 5.43 -0.91
N THR A 168 -24.60 5.45 0.40
CA THR A 168 -25.51 6.04 1.41
C THR A 168 -25.24 7.51 1.69
N PHE A 169 -23.97 7.92 1.81
CA PHE A 169 -23.59 9.30 2.18
C PHE A 169 -23.03 10.11 1.00
N GLY A 170 -22.93 9.49 -0.18
CA GLY A 170 -22.41 10.13 -1.39
C GLY A 170 -20.94 10.52 -1.30
N LEU A 171 -20.50 11.32 -2.28
CA LEU A 171 -19.10 11.77 -2.40
C LEU A 171 -18.69 12.67 -1.21
N LYS A 172 -19.55 13.63 -0.83
CA LYS A 172 -19.27 14.56 0.28
C LYS A 172 -19.10 13.84 1.61
N GLY A 173 -20.03 12.93 1.94
CA GLY A 173 -19.96 12.17 3.19
C GLY A 173 -18.70 11.32 3.27
N ALA A 174 -18.32 10.65 2.19
CA ALA A 174 -17.10 9.86 2.12
C ALA A 174 -15.82 10.69 2.34
N ILE A 175 -15.76 11.94 1.87
CA ILE A 175 -14.65 12.85 2.16
C ILE A 175 -14.56 13.13 3.67
N TYR A 176 -15.69 13.41 4.32
CA TYR A 176 -15.72 13.65 5.77
C TYR A 176 -15.34 12.40 6.58
N PHE A 177 -15.78 11.21 6.17
CA PHE A 177 -15.34 9.95 6.79
C PHE A 177 -13.83 9.75 6.65
N ALA A 178 -13.27 9.95 5.45
CA ALA A 178 -11.84 9.84 5.21
C ALA A 178 -11.03 10.83 6.06
N ALA A 179 -11.46 12.10 6.11
CA ALA A 179 -10.85 13.10 6.98
C ALA A 179 -10.96 12.73 8.47
N GLY A 180 -12.11 12.22 8.92
CA GLY A 180 -12.31 11.72 10.27
C GLY A 180 -11.34 10.59 10.64
N TYR A 181 -11.13 9.62 9.75
CA TYR A 181 -10.15 8.56 9.98
C TYR A 181 -8.72 9.09 10.10
N ASN A 182 -8.32 10.09 9.32
CA ASN A 182 -7.01 10.72 9.49
C ASN A 182 -6.88 11.49 10.80
N LEU A 183 -7.95 12.17 11.26
CA LEU A 183 -7.94 12.82 12.58
C LEU A 183 -7.79 11.79 13.70
N ILE A 184 -8.47 10.64 13.60
CA ILE A 184 -8.30 9.53 14.54
C ILE A 184 -6.85 9.02 14.51
N ALA A 185 -6.27 8.81 13.32
CA ALA A 185 -4.87 8.39 13.17
C ALA A 185 -3.89 9.41 13.77
N ALA A 186 -4.12 10.71 13.55
CA ALA A 186 -3.33 11.79 14.12
C ALA A 186 -3.45 11.83 15.65
N PHE A 187 -4.65 11.65 16.19
CA PHE A 187 -4.90 11.60 17.63
C PHE A 187 -4.20 10.41 18.30
N ILE A 188 -4.27 9.22 17.69
CA ILE A 188 -3.54 8.03 18.19
C ILE A 188 -2.02 8.29 18.15
N ALA A 189 -1.49 8.90 17.09
CA ALA A 189 -0.08 9.25 17.02
C ALA A 189 0.33 10.30 18.09
N TYR A 190 -0.54 11.27 18.37
CA TYR A 190 -0.33 12.25 19.43
C TYR A 190 -0.29 11.60 20.82
N THR A 191 -1.22 10.68 21.11
CA THR A 191 -1.19 9.93 22.39
C THR A 191 0.08 9.08 22.51
N LEU A 192 0.53 8.43 21.43
CA LEU A 192 1.82 7.72 21.37
C LEU A 192 3.02 8.63 21.66
N LEU A 193 3.04 9.85 21.09
CA LEU A 193 4.10 10.82 21.36
C LEU A 193 4.17 11.18 22.85
N ASN A 194 3.02 11.38 23.49
CA ASN A 194 2.95 11.71 24.91
C ASN A 194 3.39 10.54 25.79
N LEU A 195 2.98 9.30 25.48
CA LEU A 195 3.39 8.10 26.21
C LEU A 195 4.90 7.88 26.16
N VAL A 196 5.53 8.08 24.99
CA VAL A 196 6.98 7.95 24.84
C VAL A 196 7.73 9.06 25.58
N ARG A 197 7.21 10.29 25.56
CA ARG A 197 7.79 11.43 26.28
C ARG A 197 7.72 11.25 27.80
N GLN A 198 6.62 10.73 28.33
CA GLN A 198 6.47 10.45 29.76
C GLN A 198 7.43 9.35 30.22
N ASN A 199 7.58 8.26 29.45
CA ASN A 199 8.53 7.20 29.76
C ASN A 199 10.00 7.64 29.70
N THR A 200 10.33 8.69 28.93
CA THR A 200 11.67 9.29 28.92
C THR A 200 11.88 10.26 30.07
N ALA A 201 10.85 11.05 30.43
CA ALA A 201 10.88 11.97 31.56
C ALA A 201 10.96 11.25 32.92
N ILE A 202 10.28 10.12 33.09
CA ILE A 202 10.37 9.30 34.32
C ILE A 202 11.76 8.67 34.49
N LYS A 203 12.52 8.48 33.39
CA LYS A 203 13.92 8.05 33.43
C LYS A 203 14.93 9.20 33.62
N THR A 204 14.47 10.46 33.64
CA THR A 204 15.32 11.65 33.77
C THR A 204 14.76 12.62 34.82
N SER A 205 14.92 12.28 36.10
CA SER A 205 14.90 13.24 37.22
C SER A 205 16.36 13.66 37.57
N PRO A 206 16.57 14.86 38.15
CA PRO A 206 17.66 15.82 37.84
C PRO A 206 19.03 15.59 38.54
N PRO A 207 20.10 16.37 38.22
CA PRO A 207 21.49 15.91 38.11
C PRO A 207 22.35 16.08 39.38
N GLU A 208 23.16 15.07 39.69
CA GLU A 208 24.41 15.26 40.43
C GLU A 208 25.58 15.33 39.43
N ALA A 209 26.26 16.47 39.41
CA ALA A 209 27.58 16.63 38.81
C ALA A 209 28.45 17.38 39.85
N PRO A 210 29.80 17.28 39.85
CA PRO A 210 30.67 16.56 38.92
C PRO A 210 31.76 15.70 39.64
N LEU A 211 32.12 14.54 39.07
CA LEU A 211 33.44 13.94 39.31
C LEU A 211 34.16 13.72 37.98
N LEU A 212 34.95 14.73 37.65
CA LEU A 212 36.03 14.79 36.68
C LEU A 212 37.13 13.73 36.95
N SER A 213 36.80 12.43 36.97
CA SER A 213 37.79 11.37 37.25
C SER A 213 37.63 10.06 36.47
N LYS A 214 36.89 10.07 35.35
CA LYS A 214 36.94 8.97 34.34
C LYS A 214 37.23 9.48 32.93
N LEU A 215 38.18 10.40 32.83
CA LEU A 215 38.80 10.84 31.58
C LEU A 215 39.81 9.83 30.98
N ASN A 216 40.08 8.68 31.63
CA ASN A 216 41.13 7.74 31.20
C ASN A 216 40.69 6.27 31.17
N SER A 217 39.57 5.98 30.49
CA SER A 217 39.32 4.63 29.99
C SER A 217 38.73 4.72 28.58
N PRO A 218 39.38 4.20 27.53
CA PRO A 218 38.79 4.11 26.21
C PRO A 218 37.73 3.01 26.23
N CYS A 219 36.56 3.30 26.83
CA CYS A 219 35.34 2.54 26.60
C CYS A 219 34.62 3.16 25.40
N THR A 220 35.28 3.08 24.25
CA THR A 220 34.54 2.94 23.00
C THR A 220 33.66 1.69 23.18
N PRO A 221 32.32 1.76 23.07
CA PRO A 221 31.59 0.55 22.74
C PRO A 221 32.24 -0.01 21.47
N PRO A 222 32.37 -1.34 21.29
CA PRO A 222 32.88 -1.86 20.04
C PRO A 222 31.93 -1.38 18.94
N ILE A 223 32.36 -0.33 18.26
CA ILE A 223 31.94 -0.01 16.90
C ILE A 223 32.42 -1.23 16.13
N LYS A 224 31.58 -2.27 16.08
CA LYS A 224 31.61 -3.13 14.91
C LYS A 224 31.35 -2.15 13.78
N ASN A 225 32.44 -1.77 13.11
CA ASN A 225 32.45 -1.27 11.77
C ASN A 225 31.71 -2.33 10.95
N GLY A 226 30.38 -2.31 11.01
CA GLY A 226 29.55 -2.95 10.02
C GLY A 226 29.95 -2.25 8.75
N SER A 227 30.66 -2.99 7.89
CA SER A 227 30.92 -2.60 6.52
C SER A 227 29.71 -1.82 6.03
N ASN A 228 29.92 -0.60 5.54
CA ASN A 228 28.88 0.10 4.79
C ASN A 228 28.24 -0.94 3.88
N PRO A 229 26.90 -1.10 3.89
CA PRO A 229 26.28 -2.06 3.00
C PRO A 229 26.85 -1.76 1.61
N THR A 230 27.51 -2.74 0.99
CA THR A 230 28.05 -2.53 -0.34
C THR A 230 26.88 -2.07 -1.18
N PHE A 231 27.06 -0.99 -1.95
CA PHE A 231 26.00 -0.41 -2.78
C PHE A 231 25.26 -1.50 -3.59
N LEU A 232 26.03 -2.49 -4.06
CA LEU A 232 25.58 -3.73 -4.69
C LEU A 232 24.56 -4.53 -3.87
N HIS A 233 24.73 -4.67 -2.56
CA HIS A 233 23.83 -5.45 -1.69
C HIS A 233 22.49 -4.73 -1.46
N SER A 234 22.51 -3.42 -1.25
CA SER A 234 21.28 -2.62 -1.19
C SER A 234 20.56 -2.62 -2.54
N LEU A 235 21.30 -2.55 -3.65
CA LEU A 235 20.74 -2.60 -4.99
C LEU A 235 20.08 -3.95 -5.27
N LYS A 236 20.71 -5.07 -4.87
CA LYS A 236 20.13 -6.42 -5.01
C LYS A 236 18.74 -6.52 -4.39
N TRP A 237 18.56 -6.09 -3.14
CA TRP A 237 17.25 -6.17 -2.50
C TRP A 237 16.22 -5.22 -3.10
N LEU A 238 16.64 -4.03 -3.55
CA LEU A 238 15.76 -3.09 -4.25
C LEU A 238 15.27 -3.67 -5.58
N VAL A 239 16.14 -4.35 -6.33
CA VAL A 239 15.76 -5.07 -7.57
C VAL A 239 14.79 -6.20 -7.24
N ILE A 240 15.06 -7.02 -6.22
CA ILE A 240 14.15 -8.11 -5.81
C ILE A 240 12.77 -7.56 -5.43
N LEU A 241 12.71 -6.53 -4.59
CA LEU A 241 11.45 -5.88 -4.20
C LEU A 241 10.72 -5.29 -5.41
N GLY A 242 11.44 -4.58 -6.28
CA GLY A 242 10.88 -4.00 -7.50
C GLY A 242 10.28 -5.05 -8.43
N SER A 243 11.02 -6.12 -8.72
CA SER A 243 10.57 -7.21 -9.59
C SER A 243 9.34 -7.92 -9.04
N ILE A 244 9.33 -8.28 -7.75
CA ILE A 244 8.17 -8.91 -7.10
C ILE A 244 6.92 -8.05 -7.25
N SER A 245 7.06 -6.73 -7.12
CA SER A 245 5.94 -5.78 -7.15
C SER A 245 5.42 -5.54 -8.55
N PHE A 246 6.33 -5.47 -9.53
CA PHE A 246 5.99 -5.41 -10.94
C PHE A 246 5.18 -6.63 -11.35
N ILE A 247 5.65 -7.82 -10.99
CA ILE A 247 4.97 -9.09 -11.31
C ILE A 247 3.61 -9.16 -10.63
N TRP A 248 3.55 -8.79 -9.34
CA TRP A 248 2.30 -8.76 -8.59
C TRP A 248 1.25 -7.90 -9.29
N MET A 249 1.52 -6.60 -9.48
CA MET A 249 0.54 -5.71 -10.09
C MET A 249 0.23 -6.04 -11.55
N GLY A 250 1.21 -6.50 -12.33
CA GLY A 250 0.97 -6.96 -13.70
C GLY A 250 0.03 -8.18 -13.74
N SER A 251 0.25 -9.15 -12.86
CA SER A 251 -0.61 -10.35 -12.78
C SER A 251 -2.02 -10.00 -12.31
N GLU A 252 -2.15 -9.09 -11.35
CA GLU A 252 -3.42 -8.63 -10.79
C GLU A 252 -4.30 -7.94 -11.85
N VAL A 253 -3.69 -7.10 -12.69
CA VAL A 253 -4.37 -6.43 -13.81
C VAL A 253 -4.93 -7.45 -14.80
N ILE A 254 -4.17 -8.50 -15.13
CA ILE A 254 -4.65 -9.51 -16.09
C ILE A 254 -5.78 -10.33 -15.47
N LEU A 255 -5.60 -10.77 -14.21
CA LEU A 255 -6.61 -11.54 -13.48
C LEU A 255 -7.92 -10.76 -13.36
N SER A 256 -7.85 -9.48 -12.99
CA SER A 256 -9.01 -8.60 -12.89
C SER A 256 -9.70 -8.41 -14.25
N LYS A 257 -8.93 -8.27 -15.34
CA LYS A 257 -9.49 -8.17 -16.70
C LYS A 257 -10.23 -9.45 -17.09
N TYR A 258 -9.64 -10.62 -16.84
CA TYR A 258 -10.31 -11.90 -17.14
C TYR A 258 -11.60 -12.07 -16.36
N ILE A 259 -11.61 -11.74 -15.07
CA ILE A 259 -12.83 -11.87 -14.25
C ILE A 259 -13.89 -10.88 -14.70
N SER A 260 -13.50 -9.65 -15.07
CA SER A 260 -14.46 -8.65 -15.58
C SER A 260 -15.18 -9.08 -16.87
N LEU A 261 -14.59 -10.00 -17.66
CA LEU A 261 -15.24 -10.55 -18.86
C LEU A 261 -16.41 -11.48 -18.50
N TYR A 262 -16.34 -12.19 -17.37
CA TYR A 262 -17.36 -13.16 -16.94
C TYR A 262 -18.32 -12.59 -15.89
N ALA A 263 -17.82 -11.81 -14.93
CA ALA A 263 -18.59 -11.20 -13.84
C ALA A 263 -19.22 -9.84 -14.21
N GLY A 264 -18.98 -9.35 -15.43
CA GLY A 264 -19.40 -8.03 -15.90
C GLY A 264 -18.57 -6.87 -15.32
N SER A 265 -18.60 -5.74 -16.01
CA SER A 265 -17.83 -4.52 -15.69
C SER A 265 -18.54 -3.58 -14.69
N THR A 266 -19.20 -4.14 -13.66
CA THR A 266 -19.91 -3.32 -12.68
C THR A 266 -18.99 -2.83 -11.56
N LEU A 267 -19.38 -1.72 -10.91
CA LEU A 267 -18.70 -1.22 -9.70
C LEU A 267 -18.68 -2.25 -8.57
N PHE A 268 -19.73 -3.09 -8.48
CA PHE A 268 -19.80 -4.18 -7.52
C PHE A 268 -18.77 -5.26 -7.84
N SER A 269 -18.67 -5.68 -9.10
CA SER A 269 -17.69 -6.67 -9.57
C SER A 269 -16.25 -6.18 -9.29
N PHE A 270 -15.95 -4.91 -9.59
CA PHE A 270 -14.64 -4.32 -9.27
C PHE A 270 -14.33 -4.30 -7.76
N THR A 271 -15.33 -3.93 -6.94
CA THR A 271 -15.17 -3.89 -5.48
C THR A 271 -14.91 -5.27 -4.89
N ILE A 272 -15.61 -6.30 -5.38
CA ILE A 272 -15.45 -7.69 -4.93
C ILE A 272 -14.08 -8.25 -5.34
N ILE A 273 -13.62 -8.00 -6.57
CA ILE A 273 -12.29 -8.44 -7.04
C ILE A 273 -11.20 -7.81 -6.16
N LEU A 274 -11.25 -6.49 -5.98
CA LEU A 274 -10.27 -5.77 -5.17
C LEU A 274 -10.30 -6.22 -3.70
N ALA A 275 -11.49 -6.42 -3.13
CA ALA A 275 -11.64 -6.92 -1.77
C ALA A 275 -11.08 -8.35 -1.62
N THR A 276 -11.32 -9.23 -2.60
CA THR A 276 -10.80 -10.60 -2.57
C THR A 276 -9.28 -10.61 -2.62
N SER A 277 -8.69 -9.77 -3.48
CA SER A 277 -7.25 -9.59 -3.58
C SER A 277 -6.65 -9.05 -2.28
N LEU A 278 -7.19 -7.96 -1.74
CA LEU A 278 -6.73 -7.37 -0.49
C LEU A 278 -6.90 -8.33 0.70
N ALA A 279 -7.96 -9.13 0.73
CA ALA A 279 -8.15 -10.16 1.75
C ALA A 279 -7.08 -11.25 1.68
N GLY A 280 -6.73 -11.70 0.47
CA GLY A 280 -5.62 -12.62 0.26
C GLY A 280 -4.30 -12.03 0.74
N VAL A 281 -3.96 -10.82 0.27
CA VAL A 281 -2.73 -10.12 0.66
C VAL A 281 -2.65 -9.91 2.18
N ALA A 282 -3.74 -9.53 2.83
CA ALA A 282 -3.81 -9.40 4.29
C ALA A 282 -3.57 -10.75 4.98
N LEU A 283 -4.27 -11.82 4.58
CA LEU A 283 -4.11 -13.14 5.19
C LEU A 283 -2.67 -13.63 5.05
N GLY A 284 -2.07 -13.49 3.87
CA GLY A 284 -0.67 -13.85 3.61
C GLY A 284 0.32 -13.09 4.49
N ALA A 285 0.17 -11.77 4.54
CA ALA A 285 1.03 -10.90 5.35
C ALA A 285 0.91 -11.21 6.85
N GLY A 286 -0.30 -11.45 7.34
CA GLY A 286 -0.60 -11.75 8.74
C GLY A 286 -0.09 -13.13 9.16
N LEU A 287 -0.35 -14.16 8.34
CA LEU A 287 0.12 -15.53 8.62
C LEU A 287 1.64 -15.57 8.69
N LEU A 288 2.32 -14.91 7.76
CA LEU A 288 3.76 -14.91 7.74
C LEU A 288 4.37 -14.09 8.88
N HIS A 289 3.78 -12.93 9.21
CA HIS A 289 4.20 -12.16 10.38
C HIS A 289 4.06 -12.98 11.66
N TYR A 290 2.93 -13.66 11.86
CA TYR A 290 2.72 -14.55 13.00
C TYR A 290 3.78 -15.66 13.06
N ARG A 291 4.09 -16.30 11.93
CA ARG A 291 5.17 -17.30 11.87
C ARG A 291 6.55 -16.70 12.18
N GLN A 292 6.84 -15.48 11.72
CA GLN A 292 8.09 -14.78 11.96
C GLN A 292 8.31 -14.44 13.44
N THR A 293 7.23 -14.24 14.20
CA THR A 293 7.33 -14.04 15.67
C THR A 293 7.72 -15.32 16.42
N LYS A 294 7.43 -16.50 15.85
CA LYS A 294 7.76 -17.81 16.45
C LYS A 294 9.08 -18.38 15.95
N ILE A 295 9.40 -18.17 14.68
CA ILE A 295 10.54 -18.78 14.00
C ILE A 295 11.27 -17.68 13.21
N ASN A 296 12.59 -17.68 13.25
CA ASN A 296 13.37 -16.76 12.44
C ASN A 296 13.30 -17.19 10.97
N LEU A 297 12.50 -16.48 10.17
CA LEU A 297 12.37 -16.73 8.74
C LEU A 297 13.55 -16.14 7.98
N ASN A 298 14.14 -16.93 7.09
CA ASN A 298 15.34 -16.57 6.34
C ASN A 298 15.01 -16.43 4.85
N THR A 299 16.01 -16.04 4.05
CA THR A 299 15.93 -15.94 2.58
C THR A 299 15.46 -17.24 1.92
N ASN A 300 15.74 -18.42 2.51
CA ASN A 300 15.25 -19.70 2.00
C ASN A 300 13.72 -19.80 2.01
N THR A 301 13.06 -19.24 3.03
CA THR A 301 11.59 -19.18 3.08
C THR A 301 11.05 -18.29 1.97
N LEU A 302 11.73 -17.20 1.65
CA LEU A 302 11.35 -16.33 0.53
C LEU A 302 11.45 -17.07 -0.80
N PHE A 303 12.50 -17.86 -1.01
CA PHE A 303 12.65 -18.69 -2.21
C PHE A 303 11.55 -19.76 -2.32
N ILE A 304 11.22 -20.45 -1.22
CA ILE A 304 10.12 -21.42 -1.19
C ILE A 304 8.78 -20.75 -1.53
N LEU A 305 8.53 -19.55 -1.01
CA LEU A 305 7.31 -18.80 -1.33
C LEU A 305 7.27 -18.36 -2.80
N LEU A 306 8.40 -17.97 -3.40
CA LEU A 306 8.46 -17.65 -4.83
C LEU A 306 8.16 -18.87 -5.72
N ILE A 307 8.66 -20.05 -5.36
CA ILE A 307 8.30 -21.31 -6.04
C ILE A 307 6.81 -21.61 -5.86
N ALA A 308 6.27 -21.46 -4.66
CA ALA A 308 4.84 -21.64 -4.42
C ALA A 308 4.00 -20.66 -5.24
N LEU A 309 4.44 -19.40 -5.37
CA LEU A 309 3.78 -18.40 -6.21
C LEU A 309 3.82 -18.78 -7.69
N PHE A 310 4.97 -19.24 -8.19
CA PHE A 310 5.10 -19.75 -9.54
C PHE A 310 4.08 -20.86 -9.83
N ILE A 311 3.99 -21.84 -8.93
CA ILE A 311 3.03 -22.95 -9.05
C ILE A 311 1.60 -22.41 -9.04
N ALA A 312 1.26 -21.55 -8.07
CA ALA A 312 -0.08 -20.98 -7.95
C ALA A 312 -0.51 -20.19 -9.19
N LEU A 313 0.37 -19.33 -9.73
CA LEU A 313 0.06 -18.55 -10.94
C LEU A 313 -0.09 -19.44 -12.18
N ASN A 314 0.70 -20.51 -12.32
CA ASN A 314 0.54 -21.46 -13.42
C ASN A 314 -0.74 -22.30 -13.28
N ILE A 315 -1.13 -22.68 -12.06
CA ILE A 315 -2.43 -23.31 -11.79
C ILE A 315 -3.55 -22.34 -12.16
N THR A 316 -3.50 -21.09 -11.71
CA THR A 316 -4.51 -20.08 -12.08
C THR A 316 -4.58 -19.90 -13.59
N ARG A 317 -3.45 -19.86 -14.31
CA ARG A 317 -3.42 -19.83 -15.79
C ARG A 317 -4.15 -21.01 -16.40
N LEU A 318 -3.86 -22.22 -15.91
CA LEU A 318 -4.46 -23.46 -16.40
C LEU A 318 -5.97 -23.44 -16.19
N LEU A 319 -6.41 -23.10 -14.97
CA LEU A 319 -7.82 -22.99 -14.64
C LEU A 319 -8.54 -21.96 -15.53
N LEU A 320 -7.87 -20.85 -15.86
CA LEU A 320 -8.40 -19.81 -16.76
C LEU A 320 -8.55 -20.29 -18.21
N SER A 321 -7.67 -21.18 -18.69
CA SER A 321 -7.79 -21.77 -20.02
C SER A 321 -8.95 -22.75 -20.16
N TYR A 322 -9.38 -23.39 -19.07
CA TYR A 322 -10.55 -24.28 -19.04
C TYR A 322 -11.86 -23.56 -18.69
N ALA A 323 -11.81 -22.31 -18.23
CA ALA A 323 -12.99 -21.52 -17.87
C ALA A 323 -14.08 -21.44 -18.97
N PRO A 324 -13.76 -21.29 -20.28
CA PRO A 324 -14.78 -21.22 -21.33
C PRO A 324 -15.56 -22.53 -21.51
N GLN A 325 -14.95 -23.67 -21.20
CA GLN A 325 -15.57 -24.99 -21.34
C GLN A 325 -16.54 -25.25 -20.18
N LEU A 326 -16.17 -24.87 -18.95
CA LEU A 326 -17.08 -24.96 -17.79
C LEU A 326 -18.27 -23.99 -17.90
N TYR A 327 -18.07 -22.81 -18.47
CA TYR A 327 -19.12 -21.78 -18.56
C TYR A 327 -20.20 -22.08 -19.60
N ASN A 328 -19.88 -22.84 -20.67
CA ASN A 328 -20.85 -23.20 -21.70
C ASN A 328 -21.83 -24.31 -21.26
N ASP A 329 -21.43 -25.19 -20.34
CA ASP A 329 -22.29 -26.30 -19.87
C ASP A 329 -23.32 -25.86 -18.81
N SER A 330 -23.14 -24.70 -18.17
CA SER A 330 -24.00 -24.21 -17.08
C SER A 330 -25.23 -23.40 -17.52
N HIS A 331 -25.43 -23.19 -18.83
CA HIS A 331 -26.57 -22.41 -19.36
C HIS A 331 -27.95 -23.04 -19.05
N TYR A 332 -28.02 -24.32 -18.65
CA TYR A 332 -29.27 -25.04 -18.38
C TYR A 332 -29.69 -25.12 -16.90
N LEU A 333 -28.86 -24.69 -15.95
CA LEU A 333 -29.19 -24.70 -14.52
C LEU A 333 -29.11 -23.28 -13.93
N GLY A 334 -30.03 -22.44 -14.42
CA GLY A 334 -30.20 -21.06 -14.03
C GLY A 334 -30.47 -20.86 -12.53
N GLU A 335 -29.92 -19.77 -12.03
CA GLU A 335 -30.16 -19.11 -10.74
C GLU A 335 -29.57 -19.72 -9.46
N LEU A 336 -29.49 -21.04 -9.26
CA LEU A 336 -28.92 -21.59 -8.01
C LEU A 336 -27.40 -21.83 -8.05
N LEU A 337 -26.82 -22.04 -9.25
CA LEU A 337 -25.37 -22.24 -9.48
C LEU A 337 -24.57 -20.92 -9.63
N ASN A 338 -25.23 -19.77 -9.59
CA ASN A 338 -24.57 -18.45 -9.68
C ASN A 338 -23.56 -18.20 -8.53
N HIS A 339 -23.71 -18.88 -7.40
CA HIS A 339 -22.77 -18.77 -6.28
C HIS A 339 -21.47 -19.56 -6.49
N THR A 340 -21.53 -20.74 -7.12
CA THR A 340 -20.35 -21.61 -7.29
C THR A 340 -19.33 -21.02 -8.27
N ASP A 341 -19.80 -20.37 -9.35
CA ASP A 341 -18.93 -19.76 -10.35
C ASP A 341 -18.19 -18.53 -9.76
N SER A 342 -18.90 -17.72 -8.97
CA SER A 342 -18.31 -16.57 -8.26
C SER A 342 -17.24 -16.99 -7.25
N LEU A 343 -17.46 -18.09 -6.53
CA LEU A 343 -16.49 -18.66 -5.58
C LEU A 343 -15.27 -19.20 -6.31
N TRP A 344 -15.45 -19.78 -7.50
CA TRP A 344 -14.37 -20.29 -8.32
C TRP A 344 -13.44 -19.17 -8.79
N PHE A 345 -14.00 -18.07 -9.31
CA PHE A 345 -13.23 -16.88 -9.70
C PHE A 345 -12.57 -16.20 -8.48
N ALA A 346 -13.27 -16.13 -7.34
CA ALA A 346 -12.68 -15.58 -6.12
C ALA A 346 -11.47 -16.41 -5.65
N LEU A 347 -11.56 -17.74 -5.69
CA LEU A 347 -10.49 -18.65 -5.27
C LEU A 347 -9.26 -18.56 -6.18
N MET A 348 -9.46 -18.39 -7.49
CA MET A 348 -8.38 -18.16 -8.47
C MET A 348 -7.51 -16.95 -8.15
N VAL A 349 -8.10 -15.85 -7.67
CA VAL A 349 -7.39 -14.61 -7.30
C VAL A 349 -6.84 -14.71 -5.89
N PHE A 350 -7.61 -15.31 -4.98
CA PHE A 350 -7.30 -15.34 -3.57
C PHE A 350 -5.98 -16.07 -3.30
N LEU A 351 -5.76 -17.24 -3.91
CA LEU A 351 -4.56 -18.04 -3.65
C LEU A 351 -3.25 -17.34 -4.05
N PRO A 352 -3.07 -16.81 -5.28
CA PRO A 352 -1.93 -15.98 -5.63
C PRO A 352 -1.78 -14.76 -4.71
N SER A 353 -2.90 -14.10 -4.37
CA SER A 353 -2.90 -12.91 -3.51
C SER A 353 -2.36 -13.20 -2.11
N VAL A 354 -2.68 -14.35 -1.53
CA VAL A 354 -2.11 -14.81 -0.25
C VAL A 354 -0.60 -14.97 -0.35
N LEU A 355 -0.10 -15.57 -1.43
CA LEU A 355 1.33 -15.77 -1.61
C LEU A 355 2.06 -14.44 -1.84
N PHE A 356 1.49 -13.52 -2.63
CA PHE A 356 2.04 -12.17 -2.79
C PHE A 356 2.13 -11.41 -1.46
N GLY A 357 1.07 -11.45 -0.65
CA GLY A 357 1.07 -10.83 0.69
C GLY A 357 2.13 -11.40 1.61
N ALA A 358 2.32 -12.73 1.61
CA ALA A 358 3.37 -13.38 2.38
C ALA A 358 4.76 -12.96 1.88
N ILE A 359 5.03 -13.07 0.58
CA ILE A 359 6.33 -12.73 -0.03
C ILE A 359 6.71 -11.28 0.27
N LEU A 360 5.79 -10.34 0.09
CA LEU A 360 6.09 -8.93 0.27
C LEU A 360 6.31 -8.58 1.74
N SER A 361 5.49 -9.13 2.65
CA SER A 361 5.70 -8.99 4.10
C SER A 361 7.08 -9.52 4.51
N LEU A 362 7.49 -10.68 3.96
CA LEU A 362 8.83 -11.23 4.21
C LEU A 362 9.92 -10.34 3.65
N ALA A 363 9.82 -9.96 2.38
CA ALA A 363 10.85 -9.21 1.66
C ALA A 363 11.12 -7.86 2.34
N LEU A 364 10.07 -7.15 2.75
CA LEU A 364 10.19 -5.90 3.51
C LEU A 364 10.80 -6.12 4.89
N SER A 365 10.43 -7.22 5.56
CA SER A 365 10.98 -7.54 6.89
C SER A 365 12.47 -7.91 6.84
N LEU A 366 12.88 -8.70 5.84
CA LEU A 366 14.29 -9.10 5.61
C LEU A 366 15.15 -7.90 5.20
N TYR A 367 14.63 -7.03 4.32
CA TYR A 367 15.29 -5.78 3.95
C TYR A 367 15.68 -4.97 5.19
N CYS A 368 14.76 -4.81 6.15
CA CYS A 368 15.06 -4.05 7.36
C CYS A 368 15.83 -4.80 8.45
N GLN A 369 16.04 -6.11 8.35
CA GLN A 369 16.80 -6.84 9.37
C GLN A 369 18.32 -6.79 9.14
N GLU A 370 18.78 -6.56 7.92
CA GLU A 370 20.21 -6.70 7.59
C GLU A 370 21.10 -5.59 8.18
N THR A 371 20.79 -4.31 7.97
CA THR A 371 21.61 -3.22 8.49
C THR A 371 20.81 -1.99 8.90
N ARG A 372 21.35 -1.23 9.86
CA ARG A 372 20.78 0.05 10.32
C ARG A 372 20.70 1.09 9.20
N ALA A 373 21.65 1.06 8.25
CA ALA A 373 21.64 1.92 7.07
C ALA A 373 20.48 1.57 6.12
N ILE A 374 20.18 0.28 5.94
CA ILE A 374 19.04 -0.18 5.13
C ILE A 374 17.70 0.17 5.82
N GLN A 375 17.60 0.03 7.14
CA GLN A 375 16.43 0.48 7.92
C GLN A 375 16.14 1.98 7.75
N GLN A 376 17.19 2.80 7.64
CA GLN A 376 17.05 4.23 7.43
C GLN A 376 16.56 4.58 6.02
N ASN A 377 16.70 3.67 5.05
CA ASN A 377 16.30 3.85 3.65
C ASN A 377 14.96 3.20 3.29
N PHE A 378 14.18 2.77 4.29
CA PHE A 378 12.91 2.10 4.07
C PHE A 378 11.93 2.89 3.20
N GLY A 379 11.84 4.22 3.37
CA GLY A 379 10.94 5.04 2.55
C GLY A 379 11.33 5.09 1.07
N PHE A 380 12.64 5.00 0.76
CA PHE A 380 13.11 4.85 -0.62
C PHE A 380 12.71 3.49 -1.20
N ALA A 381 12.93 2.41 -0.45
CA ALA A 381 12.57 1.06 -0.89
C ALA A 381 11.05 0.92 -1.09
N TYR A 382 10.25 1.50 -0.21
CA TYR A 382 8.79 1.52 -0.35
C TYR A 382 8.33 2.38 -1.54
N GLY A 383 8.97 3.53 -1.78
CA GLY A 383 8.70 4.34 -2.97
C GLY A 383 9.04 3.62 -4.27
N LEU A 384 10.18 2.93 -4.33
CA LEU A 384 10.57 2.11 -5.48
C LEU A 384 9.62 0.92 -5.67
N TYR A 385 9.23 0.26 -4.59
CA TYR A 385 8.21 -0.79 -4.57
C TYR A 385 6.91 -0.32 -5.25
N LEU A 386 6.39 0.84 -4.83
CA LEU A 386 5.18 1.43 -5.41
C LEU A 386 5.37 1.84 -6.88
N LEU A 387 6.55 2.37 -7.23
CA LEU A 387 6.87 2.76 -8.61
C LEU A 387 6.93 1.56 -9.54
N CYS A 388 7.56 0.47 -9.13
CA CYS A 388 7.59 -0.78 -9.91
C CYS A 388 6.21 -1.42 -10.00
N ALA A 389 5.40 -1.36 -8.95
CA ALA A 389 4.01 -1.82 -8.96
C ALA A 389 3.17 -1.03 -9.98
N MET A 390 3.24 0.30 -9.94
CA MET A 390 2.57 1.19 -10.89
C MET A 390 3.06 0.95 -12.33
N GLY A 391 4.37 0.86 -12.52
CA GLY A 391 4.98 0.54 -13.82
C GLY A 391 4.52 -0.81 -14.36
N GLY A 392 4.44 -1.83 -13.51
CA GLY A 392 3.92 -3.16 -13.85
C GLY A 392 2.49 -3.10 -14.39
N ALA A 393 1.59 -2.41 -13.67
CA ALA A 393 0.23 -2.24 -14.14
C ALA A 393 0.15 -1.52 -15.50
N ILE A 394 0.86 -0.39 -15.66
CA ILE A 394 0.84 0.41 -16.89
C ILE A 394 1.39 -0.37 -18.08
N ILE A 395 2.58 -0.95 -17.91
CA ILE A 395 3.29 -1.67 -18.97
C ILE A 395 2.50 -2.91 -19.38
N THR A 396 1.87 -3.61 -18.44
CA THR A 396 0.96 -4.72 -18.75
C THR A 396 -0.25 -4.28 -19.58
N VAL A 397 -0.96 -3.22 -19.19
CA VAL A 397 -2.16 -2.75 -19.91
C VAL A 397 -1.83 -2.19 -21.29
N LEU A 398 -0.84 -1.30 -21.38
CA LEU A 398 -0.59 -0.50 -22.58
C LEU A 398 0.32 -1.20 -23.59
N TRP A 399 1.21 -2.10 -23.12
CA TRP A 399 2.23 -2.69 -23.99
C TRP A 399 2.16 -4.20 -24.07
N LEU A 400 2.21 -4.95 -22.95
CA LEU A 400 2.24 -6.42 -23.05
C LEU A 400 0.92 -7.00 -23.59
N ILE A 401 -0.23 -6.56 -23.06
CA ILE A 401 -1.52 -7.12 -23.51
C ILE A 401 -1.77 -6.87 -25.01
N PRO A 402 -1.58 -5.65 -25.57
CA PRO A 402 -1.78 -5.42 -26.99
C PRO A 402 -0.80 -6.15 -27.91
N THR A 403 0.47 -6.31 -27.49
CA THR A 403 1.52 -6.90 -28.35
C THR A 403 1.56 -8.43 -28.29
N LEU A 404 1.39 -9.00 -27.09
CA LEU A 404 1.58 -10.43 -26.83
C LEU A 404 0.26 -11.17 -26.63
N GLY A 405 -0.84 -10.45 -26.38
CA GLY A 405 -2.10 -11.03 -25.93
C GLY A 405 -2.09 -11.35 -24.43
N SER A 406 -3.27 -11.48 -23.84
CA SER A 406 -3.44 -11.69 -22.39
C SER A 406 -2.85 -13.01 -21.89
N HIS A 407 -2.95 -14.08 -22.69
CA HIS A 407 -2.43 -15.40 -22.33
C HIS A 407 -0.90 -15.44 -22.25
N ASN A 408 -0.20 -14.94 -23.29
CA ASN A 408 1.26 -14.94 -23.33
C ASN A 408 1.86 -13.96 -22.33
N THR A 409 1.17 -12.82 -22.10
CA THR A 409 1.57 -11.88 -21.04
C THR A 409 1.56 -12.53 -19.67
N LEU A 410 0.50 -13.28 -19.35
CA LEU A 410 0.42 -14.00 -18.08
C LEU A 410 1.49 -15.08 -17.99
N LEU A 411 1.79 -15.78 -19.09
CA LEU A 411 2.88 -16.78 -19.15
C LEU A 411 4.25 -16.16 -18.79
N ILE A 412 4.60 -15.01 -19.39
CA ILE A 412 5.87 -14.31 -19.10
C ILE A 412 5.92 -13.91 -17.62
N LEU A 413 4.86 -13.28 -17.11
CA LEU A 413 4.79 -12.87 -15.71
C LEU A 413 4.85 -14.07 -14.75
N THR A 414 4.31 -15.24 -15.13
CA THR A 414 4.41 -16.44 -14.31
C THR A 414 5.82 -17.02 -14.23
N LEU A 415 6.66 -16.85 -15.25
CA LEU A 415 8.03 -17.43 -15.28
C LEU A 415 9.04 -16.58 -14.50
N THR A 416 8.84 -15.27 -14.49
CA THR A 416 9.77 -14.30 -13.87
C THR A 416 10.02 -14.42 -12.35
N PRO A 417 9.14 -14.96 -11.47
CA PRO A 417 9.43 -15.07 -10.04
C PRO A 417 10.56 -16.06 -9.69
N VAL A 418 10.87 -17.00 -10.59
CA VAL A 418 11.82 -18.10 -10.37
C VAL A 418 13.16 -17.85 -11.07
N LEU A 419 13.16 -17.01 -12.10
CA LEU A 419 14.35 -16.54 -12.82
C LEU A 419 15.00 -15.38 -12.06
#